data_AF-A0A086MPN7-F1
#
_entry.id   AF-A0A086MPN7-F1
#
_cell.length_a   1.000
_cell.length_b   1.000
_cell.length_c   1.000
_cell.angle_alpha   90.00
_cell.angle_beta   90.00
_cell.angle_gamma   90.00
#
_symmetry.space_group_name_H-M   'P 1'
#
loop_
_entity.id
_entity.type
_entity.pdbx_description
1 polymer ?
#
loop_
_entity_poly.entity_id
_entity_poly.type
_entity_poly.pdbx_seq_one_letter_code
_entity_poly.pdbx_strand_id
1 'polypeptide(L)'
;MARHTFFCIDGHTCGNPVRVVGGGSIPQLKGDTMFERRQHFLAEYDWIRTGLMFEPRGHDMMSGSILYPPTRPDCDVGILFIETSG
;
A
#
# COMPACT_ATOMS: atom_id res chain seq x y z
N MET A 1 -23.41 4.92 1.82
CA MET A 1 -22.15 4.56 1.13
C MET A 1 -21.21 3.92 2.13
N ALA A 2 -20.48 2.87 1.75
CA ALA A 2 -19.46 2.31 2.63
C ALA A 2 -18.31 3.32 2.81
N ARG A 3 -17.89 3.54 4.06
CA ARG A 3 -16.75 4.41 4.41
C ARG A 3 -15.55 3.52 4.71
N HIS A 4 -14.46 3.72 3.99
CA HIS A 4 -13.19 3.04 4.24
C HIS A 4 -12.27 3.95 5.07
N THR A 5 -11.49 3.35 5.98
CA THR A 5 -10.55 4.07 6.84
C THR A 5 -9.21 3.36 6.83
N PHE A 6 -8.12 4.09 6.65
CA PHE A 6 -6.76 3.58 6.65
C PHE A 6 -5.96 4.25 7.76
N PHE A 7 -5.18 3.48 8.50
CA PHE A 7 -4.22 4.00 9.46
C PHE A 7 -2.88 4.17 8.76
N CYS A 8 -2.44 5.42 8.65
CA CYS A 8 -1.24 5.81 7.92
C CYS A 8 -0.24 6.50 8.86
N ILE A 9 1.04 6.17 8.69
CA ILE A 9 2.17 6.89 9.29
C ILE A 9 2.95 7.50 8.13
N ASP A 10 2.95 8.83 8.04
CA ASP A 10 3.67 9.55 6.99
C ASP A 10 5.06 9.97 7.52
N GLY A 11 6.07 9.83 6.66
CA GLY A 11 7.44 10.25 6.93
C GLY A 11 8.15 10.64 5.65
N HIS A 12 9.46 10.87 5.73
CA HIS A 12 10.28 11.10 4.54
C HIS A 12 11.68 10.52 4.69
N THR A 13 12.29 10.16 3.56
CA THR A 13 13.70 9.79 3.46
C THR A 13 14.40 10.83 2.60
N CYS A 14 15.24 11.67 3.21
CA CYS A 14 15.95 12.76 2.51
C CYS A 14 15.02 13.68 1.69
N GLY A 15 13.83 13.99 2.21
CA GLY A 15 12.83 14.83 1.54
C GLY A 15 11.84 14.07 0.64
N ASN A 16 12.09 12.80 0.32
CA ASN A 16 11.16 11.98 -0.45
C ASN A 16 10.07 11.42 0.48
N PRO A 17 8.78 11.79 0.31
CA PRO A 17 7.73 11.40 1.25
C PRO A 17 7.34 9.93 1.08
N VAL A 18 7.05 9.28 2.20
CA VAL A 18 6.56 7.89 2.23
C VAL A 18 5.39 7.81 3.19
N ARG A 19 4.28 7.22 2.73
CA ARG A 19 3.10 6.86 3.53
C ARG A 19 3.10 5.37 3.85
N VAL A 20 3.21 5.01 5.12
CA VAL A 20 3.13 3.61 5.58
C VAL A 20 1.71 3.31 6.04
N VAL A 21 1.00 2.45 5.30
CA VAL A 21 -0.34 1.97 5.63
C VAL A 21 -0.22 0.75 6.55
N GLY A 22 -0.46 0.96 7.84
CA GLY A 22 -0.29 -0.05 8.88
C GLY A 22 -1.59 -0.76 9.30
N GLY A 23 -2.75 -0.29 8.86
CA GLY A 23 -4.02 -0.92 9.20
C GLY A 23 -5.26 -0.27 8.58
N GLY A 24 -6.43 -0.77 8.95
CA GLY A 24 -7.72 -0.28 8.46
C GLY A 24 -8.30 -1.15 7.35
N SER A 25 -8.82 -0.54 6.29
CA SER A 25 -9.48 -1.21 5.15
C SER A 25 -8.49 -1.87 4.16
N ILE A 26 -7.39 -2.44 4.67
CA ILE A 26 -6.41 -3.18 3.85
C ILE A 26 -7.05 -4.51 3.40
N PRO A 27 -7.08 -4.82 2.10
CA PRO A 27 -7.69 -6.05 1.60
C PRO A 27 -6.80 -7.26 1.90
N GLN A 28 -7.39 -8.43 2.05
CA GLN A 28 -6.63 -9.69 2.09
C GLN A 28 -6.27 -10.09 0.66
N LEU A 29 -4.98 -10.16 0.36
CA LEU A 29 -4.49 -10.49 -0.98
C LEU A 29 -4.25 -11.98 -1.13
N LYS A 30 -4.65 -12.53 -2.28
CA LYS A 30 -4.39 -13.92 -2.68
C LYS A 30 -3.02 -14.01 -3.35
N GLY A 31 -2.35 -15.15 -3.16
CA GLY A 31 -1.01 -15.42 -3.71
C GLY A 31 -0.02 -15.85 -2.64
N ASP A 32 0.83 -16.79 -3.02
CA ASP A 32 1.90 -17.36 -2.18
C ASP A 32 3.16 -16.48 -2.22
N THR A 33 3.27 -15.63 -3.24
CA THR A 33 4.36 -14.66 -3.39
C THR A 33 3.87 -13.21 -3.31
N MET A 34 4.77 -12.28 -2.97
CA MET A 34 4.46 -10.85 -3.01
C MET A 34 4.14 -10.36 -4.43
N PHE A 35 4.65 -11.02 -5.47
CA PHE A 35 4.34 -10.69 -6.85
C PHE A 35 2.89 -11.03 -7.21
N GLU A 36 2.41 -12.23 -6.87
CA GLU A 36 1.01 -12.63 -7.07
C GLU A 36 0.06 -11.74 -6.27
N ARG A 37 0.43 -11.40 -5.01
CA ARG A 37 -0.32 -10.43 -4.21
C ARG A 37 -0.39 -9.06 -4.87
N ARG A 38 0.71 -8.57 -5.46
CA ARG A 38 0.72 -7.33 -6.25
C ARG A 38 -0.22 -7.42 -7.45
N GLN A 39 -0.23 -8.53 -8.19
CA GLN A 39 -1.13 -8.71 -9.33
C GLN A 39 -2.60 -8.67 -8.91
N HIS A 40 -2.95 -9.36 -7.81
CA HIS A 40 -4.30 -9.33 -7.25
C HIS A 40 -4.69 -7.93 -6.75
N PHE A 41 -3.77 -7.21 -6.10
CA PHE A 41 -3.99 -5.84 -5.68
C PHE A 41 -4.30 -4.91 -6.86
N LEU A 42 -3.53 -4.98 -7.94
CA LEU A 42 -3.77 -4.17 -9.14
C LEU A 42 -5.08 -4.54 -9.84
N ALA A 43 -5.44 -5.82 -9.86
CA ALA A 43 -6.65 -6.28 -10.54
C ALA A 43 -7.95 -5.83 -9.84
N GLU A 44 -7.96 -5.81 -8.50
CA GLU A 44 -9.20 -5.63 -7.73
C GLU A 44 -9.21 -4.38 -6.81
N TYR A 45 -8.03 -3.88 -6.42
CA TYR A 45 -7.87 -2.91 -5.33
C TYR A 45 -7.05 -1.67 -5.70
N ASP A 46 -6.77 -1.42 -6.98
CA ASP A 46 -5.99 -0.23 -7.41
C ASP A 46 -6.63 1.10 -7.00
N TRP A 47 -7.94 1.10 -6.74
CA TRP A 47 -8.66 2.24 -6.16
C TRP A 47 -8.08 2.70 -4.80
N ILE A 48 -7.44 1.78 -4.04
CA ILE A 48 -6.76 2.11 -2.78
C ILE A 48 -5.50 2.91 -3.06
N ARG A 49 -4.67 2.48 -4.03
CA ARG A 49 -3.47 3.21 -4.44
C ARG A 49 -3.84 4.60 -4.91
N THR A 50 -4.76 4.72 -5.88
CA THR A 50 -5.18 6.03 -6.39
C THR A 50 -5.79 6.89 -5.30
N GLY A 51 -6.63 6.32 -4.41
CA GLY A 51 -7.24 7.04 -3.31
C GLY A 51 -6.27 7.54 -2.23
N LEU A 52 -5.10 6.90 -2.07
CA LEU A 52 -4.08 7.25 -1.09
C LEU A 52 -2.92 8.07 -1.66
N MET A 53 -2.55 7.85 -2.92
CA MET A 53 -1.38 8.47 -3.57
C MET A 53 -1.72 9.72 -4.37
N PHE A 54 -2.93 9.79 -4.96
CA PHE A 54 -3.33 10.96 -5.76
C PHE A 54 -3.98 12.04 -4.88
N GLU A 55 -4.07 13.25 -5.44
CA GLU A 55 -4.88 14.31 -4.85
C GLU A 55 -6.32 13.84 -4.60
N PRO A 56 -6.96 14.24 -3.48
CA PRO A 56 -6.51 15.28 -2.54
C PRO A 56 -5.68 14.74 -1.35
N ARG A 57 -5.38 13.43 -1.27
CA ARG A 57 -4.72 12.83 -0.09
C ARG A 57 -3.22 12.63 -0.25
N GLY A 58 -2.74 12.57 -1.47
CA GLY A 58 -1.34 12.58 -1.83
C GLY A 58 -1.05 13.67 -2.85
N HIS A 59 -0.03 13.45 -3.67
CA HIS A 59 0.48 14.35 -4.71
C HIS A 59 1.43 13.56 -5.62
N ASP A 60 1.90 14.15 -6.72
CA ASP A 60 2.67 13.44 -7.78
C ASP A 60 3.92 12.69 -7.30
N MET A 61 4.51 13.12 -6.19
CA MET A 61 5.72 12.55 -5.58
C MET A 61 5.44 11.64 -4.39
N MET A 62 4.17 11.34 -4.09
CA MET A 62 3.80 10.49 -2.96
C MET A 62 4.17 9.04 -3.25
N SER A 63 5.01 8.48 -2.38
CA SER A 63 5.29 7.05 -2.30
C SER A 63 4.57 6.43 -1.12
N GLY A 64 4.21 5.16 -1.20
CA GLY A 64 3.54 4.46 -0.12
C GLY A 64 3.91 2.99 -0.02
N SER A 65 3.61 2.43 1.15
CA SER A 65 3.78 1.02 1.44
C SER A 65 2.59 0.50 2.22
N ILE A 66 2.15 -0.73 1.93
CA ILE A 66 1.14 -1.44 2.70
C ILE A 66 1.82 -2.63 3.37
N LEU A 67 1.66 -2.74 4.69
CA LEU A 67 2.22 -3.84 5.47
C LEU A 67 1.32 -5.08 5.39
N TYR A 68 1.94 -6.23 5.14
CA TYR A 68 1.30 -7.54 5.14
C TYR A 68 2.11 -8.54 5.97
N PRO A 69 1.49 -9.64 6.44
CA PRO A 69 2.25 -10.78 6.93
C PRO A 69 3.26 -11.26 5.88
N PRO A 70 4.46 -11.69 6.31
CA PRO A 70 5.50 -12.16 5.39
C PRO A 70 5.02 -13.39 4.61
N THR A 71 5.50 -13.54 3.37
CA THR A 71 5.25 -14.73 2.55
C THR A 71 6.29 -15.83 2.76
N ARG A 72 7.36 -15.52 3.50
CA ARG A 72 8.47 -16.44 3.80
C ARG A 72 8.70 -16.51 5.31
N PRO A 73 9.12 -17.66 5.84
CA PRO A 73 9.33 -17.83 7.28
C PRO A 73 10.57 -17.08 7.81
N ASP A 74 11.48 -16.64 6.93
CA ASP A 74 12.71 -15.93 7.28
C ASP A 74 12.61 -14.40 7.14
N CYS A 75 11.40 -13.86 7.01
CA CYS A 75 11.13 -12.42 6.91
C CYS A 75 10.16 -11.99 8.01
N ASP A 76 10.33 -10.78 8.55
CA ASP A 76 9.43 -10.26 9.59
C ASP A 76 8.11 -9.72 9.01
N VAL A 77 8.16 -9.12 7.81
CA VAL A 77 7.02 -8.42 7.20
C VAL A 77 7.08 -8.49 5.68
N GLY A 78 5.91 -8.51 5.03
CA GLY A 78 5.75 -8.30 3.59
C GLY A 78 5.39 -6.84 3.31
N ILE A 79 6.02 -6.24 2.30
CA ILE A 79 5.75 -4.86 1.90
C ILE A 79 5.26 -4.84 0.46
N LEU A 80 4.08 -4.25 0.25
CA LEU A 80 3.60 -3.88 -1.08
C LEU A 80 3.80 -2.38 -1.27
N PHE A 81 4.73 -1.98 -2.13
CA PHE A 81 4.88 -0.58 -2.52
C PHE A 81 3.75 -0.14 -3.45
N ILE A 82 3.29 1.09 -3.24
CA ILE A 82 2.27 1.75 -4.04
C ILE A 82 2.78 3.13 -4.41
N GLU A 83 2.86 3.42 -5.70
CA GLU A 83 3.38 4.70 -6.22
C GLU A 83 2.33 5.39 -7.07
N THR A 84 2.55 6.67 -7.37
CA THR A 84 1.70 7.40 -8.33
C THR A 84 1.73 6.76 -9.72
N SER A 85 2.86 6.17 -10.11
CA SER A 85 3.06 5.46 -11.37
C SER A 85 2.48 4.03 -11.43
N GLY A 86 2.11 3.43 -10.30
CA GLY A 86 1.61 2.05 -10.19
C GLY A 86 2.59 1.03 -9.60
#